data_AF-A0A9D7PNC4-F1
#
_entry.id   AF-A0A9D7PNC4-F1
#
_cell.length_a   1.000
_cell.length_b   1.000
_cell.length_c   1.000
_cell.angle_alpha   90.00
_cell.angle_beta   90.00
_cell.angle_gamma   90.00
#
_symmetry.space_group_name_H-M   'P 1'
#
loop_
_entity.id
_entity.type
_entity.pdbx_description
1 polymer ?
#
loop_
_entity_poly.entity_id
_entity_poly.type
_entity_poly.pdbx_seq_one_letter_code
_entity_poly.pdbx_strand_id
1 'polypeptide(L)'
;MHYKKLTSGNTIIEFHNNWLGEETVVVNGQVVSKKSSILGIDHPFTIMENGASARYILTSKVNDRLEVFLDLRKNRQLIQENVPVLNGAASRKSSDTSYKLSGLNKLKEFKLEEALEDFELALDKTPDDPEIYFHLACVYSVLEQPLKGFESLREAIRLGLRNQDEILTHEMLAFLRIHPEFEIFINSGYTHIDASKL
;
A
#
# COMPACT_ATOMS: atom_id res chain seq x y z
N MET A 1 3.51 6.69 8.63
CA MET A 1 2.48 7.48 7.92
C MET A 1 3.15 8.68 7.28
N HIS A 2 3.16 8.67 5.96
CA HIS A 2 3.65 9.73 5.09
C HIS A 2 2.57 10.80 4.94
N TYR A 3 2.97 12.07 4.90
CA TYR A 3 2.06 13.17 4.66
C TYR A 3 2.75 14.26 3.83
N LYS A 4 2.04 14.79 2.83
CA LYS A 4 2.48 15.96 2.09
C LYS A 4 1.32 16.85 1.70
N LYS A 5 1.48 18.15 1.92
CA LYS A 5 0.60 19.19 1.40
C LYS A 5 1.27 19.90 0.24
N LEU A 6 0.57 19.98 -0.89
CA LEU A 6 0.92 20.72 -2.10
C LEU A 6 -0.12 21.82 -2.34
N THR A 7 0.28 22.85 -3.08
CA THR A 7 -0.62 23.94 -3.50
C THR A 7 -0.50 24.22 -4.99
N SER A 8 -1.61 24.59 -5.62
CA SER A 8 -1.65 25.05 -7.01
C SER A 8 -2.67 26.19 -7.10
N GLY A 9 -2.20 27.44 -7.07
CA GLY A 9 -3.10 28.59 -6.88
C GLY A 9 -3.80 28.52 -5.51
N ASN A 10 -5.13 28.56 -5.51
CA ASN A 10 -5.95 28.44 -4.30
C ASN A 10 -6.30 26.99 -3.93
N THR A 11 -5.91 26.03 -4.77
CA THR A 11 -6.19 24.62 -4.54
C THR A 11 -5.18 24.04 -3.56
N ILE A 12 -5.67 23.43 -2.48
CA ILE A 12 -4.88 22.65 -1.53
C ILE A 12 -5.04 21.17 -1.85
N ILE A 13 -3.92 20.46 -1.98
CA ILE A 13 -3.87 19.02 -2.26
C ILE A 13 -3.05 18.36 -1.16
N GLU A 14 -3.64 17.41 -0.46
CA GLU A 14 -3.01 16.69 0.64
C GLU A 14 -2.90 15.21 0.26
N PHE A 15 -1.72 14.67 0.42
CA PHE A 15 -1.38 13.27 0.21
C PHE A 15 -1.09 12.62 1.55
N HIS A 16 -1.75 11.51 1.81
CA HIS A 16 -1.56 10.68 2.99
C HIS A 16 -1.20 9.28 2.51
N ASN A 17 -0.14 8.69 3.03
CA ASN A 17 0.15 7.28 2.79
C ASN A 17 0.38 6.55 4.12
N ASN A 18 -0.32 5.45 4.32
CA ASN A 18 -0.10 4.58 5.48
C ASN A 18 1.01 3.55 5.17
N TRP A 19 1.40 2.75 6.16
CA TRP A 19 2.49 1.79 5.96
C TRP A 19 2.09 0.59 5.08
N LEU A 20 0.78 0.33 4.94
CA LEU A 20 0.22 -0.68 4.03
C LEU A 20 0.23 -0.22 2.56
N GLY A 21 0.64 1.03 2.27
CA GLY A 21 0.63 1.59 0.92
C GLY A 21 -0.72 2.18 0.51
N GLU A 22 -1.65 2.40 1.45
CA GLU A 22 -2.89 3.09 1.17
C GLU A 22 -2.64 4.60 1.02
N GLU A 23 -2.71 5.06 -0.22
CA GLU A 23 -2.54 6.43 -0.64
C GLU A 23 -3.90 7.12 -0.75
N THR A 24 -4.12 8.14 0.07
CA THR A 24 -5.32 8.99 0.07
C THR A 24 -4.96 10.40 -0.39
N VAL A 25 -5.68 10.89 -1.40
CA VAL A 25 -5.59 12.25 -1.91
C VAL A 25 -6.82 13.03 -1.51
N VAL A 26 -6.59 14.11 -0.78
CA VAL A 26 -7.61 15.05 -0.31
C VAL A 26 -7.40 16.38 -1.04
N VAL A 27 -8.46 16.95 -1.59
CA VAL A 27 -8.43 18.25 -2.27
C VAL A 27 -9.43 19.16 -1.58
N ASN A 28 -8.97 20.31 -1.09
CA ASN A 28 -9.80 21.27 -0.36
C ASN A 28 -10.66 20.62 0.74
N GLY A 29 -10.09 19.62 1.45
CA GLY A 29 -10.77 18.89 2.52
C GLY A 29 -11.66 17.73 2.09
N GLN A 30 -11.80 17.44 0.79
CA GLN A 30 -12.58 16.30 0.28
C GLN A 30 -11.68 15.20 -0.26
N VAL A 31 -11.92 13.94 0.13
CA VAL A 31 -11.22 12.79 -0.45
C VAL A 31 -11.62 12.67 -1.93
N VAL A 32 -10.65 12.81 -2.83
CA VAL A 32 -10.85 12.68 -4.29
C VAL A 32 -10.27 11.40 -4.85
N SER A 33 -9.37 10.75 -4.12
CA SER A 33 -8.78 9.47 -4.52
C SER A 33 -8.32 8.70 -3.30
N LYS A 34 -8.48 7.38 -3.35
CA LYS A 34 -8.02 6.43 -2.34
C LYS A 34 -7.62 5.16 -3.08
N LYS A 35 -6.34 4.79 -3.02
CA LYS A 35 -5.77 3.64 -3.75
C LYS A 35 -4.63 3.02 -2.97
N SER A 36 -4.31 1.79 -3.30
CA SER A 36 -3.24 1.03 -2.65
C SER A 36 -2.10 0.85 -3.62
N SER A 37 -0.86 1.03 -3.14
CA SER A 37 0.31 1.14 -4.00
C SER A 37 1.60 0.85 -3.22
N ILE A 38 2.44 -0.02 -3.79
CA ILE A 38 3.80 -0.31 -3.28
C ILE A 38 4.86 0.43 -4.12
N LEU A 39 4.61 0.61 -5.42
CA LEU A 39 5.56 1.18 -6.38
C LEU A 39 5.32 2.68 -6.67
N GLY A 40 4.15 3.19 -6.29
CA GLY A 40 3.62 4.46 -6.76
C GLY A 40 2.46 4.25 -7.74
N ILE A 41 1.52 5.19 -7.76
CA ILE A 41 0.31 5.13 -8.57
C ILE A 41 -0.18 6.52 -8.96
N ASP A 42 -0.94 6.60 -10.05
CA ASP A 42 -1.61 7.82 -10.48
C ASP A 42 -2.96 8.00 -9.77
N HIS A 43 -3.16 9.20 -9.23
CA HIS A 43 -4.42 9.71 -8.70
C HIS A 43 -4.97 10.83 -9.60
N PRO A 44 -5.77 10.50 -10.64
CA PRO A 44 -6.42 11.51 -11.46
C PRO A 44 -7.65 12.10 -10.74
N PHE A 45 -7.81 13.42 -10.81
CA PHE A 45 -9.00 14.14 -10.32
C PHE A 45 -9.23 15.43 -11.11
N THR A 46 -10.37 16.07 -10.94
CA THR A 46 -10.74 17.31 -11.66
C THR A 46 -11.30 18.33 -10.69
N ILE A 47 -10.92 19.59 -10.87
CA ILE A 47 -11.31 20.72 -10.02
C ILE A 47 -11.92 21.80 -10.89
N MET A 48 -12.96 22.47 -10.40
CA MET A 48 -13.49 23.69 -11.00
C MET A 48 -12.71 24.90 -10.49
N GLU A 49 -12.02 25.60 -11.38
CA GLU A 49 -11.24 26.79 -11.08
C GLU A 49 -11.71 27.94 -11.98
N ASN A 50 -12.15 29.05 -11.40
CA ASN A 50 -12.61 30.24 -12.13
C ASN A 50 -13.65 29.93 -13.23
N GLY A 51 -14.53 28.94 -12.99
CA GLY A 51 -15.57 28.53 -13.94
C GLY A 51 -15.10 27.56 -15.03
N ALA A 52 -13.84 27.12 -15.04
CA ALA A 52 -13.31 26.11 -15.96
C ALA A 52 -12.85 24.85 -15.23
N SER A 53 -12.99 23.68 -15.87
CA SER A 53 -12.47 22.43 -15.32
C SER A 53 -10.96 22.33 -15.57
N ALA A 54 -10.21 22.07 -14.50
CA ALA A 54 -8.79 21.74 -14.55
C ALA A 54 -8.59 20.27 -14.18
N ARG A 55 -7.94 19.50 -15.07
CA ARG A 55 -7.61 18.09 -14.83
C ARG A 55 -6.26 17.98 -14.13
N TYR A 56 -6.24 17.31 -13.00
CA TYR A 56 -5.05 17.03 -12.22
C TYR A 56 -4.70 15.55 -12.24
N ILE A 57 -3.40 15.26 -12.13
CA ILE A 57 -2.88 13.94 -11.82
C ILE A 57 -1.81 14.15 -10.75
N LEU A 58 -2.04 13.59 -9.57
CA LEU A 58 -1.01 13.43 -8.56
C LEU A 58 -0.43 12.02 -8.73
N THR A 59 0.85 11.92 -9.04
CA THR A 59 1.54 10.64 -9.20
C THR A 59 2.44 10.43 -8.00
N SER A 60 2.21 9.37 -7.24
CA SER A 60 3.19 8.91 -6.25
C SER A 60 4.25 8.04 -6.91
N LYS A 61 5.46 8.11 -6.36
CA LYS A 61 6.61 7.32 -6.80
C LYS A 61 7.39 6.89 -5.57
N VAL A 62 7.96 5.70 -5.61
CA VAL A 62 8.79 5.17 -4.54
C VAL A 62 10.18 4.88 -5.10
N ASN A 63 11.25 5.41 -4.50
CA ASN A 63 12.62 5.06 -4.90
C ASN A 63 13.10 3.76 -4.21
N ASP A 64 14.34 3.36 -4.48
CA ASP A 64 14.93 2.12 -3.93
C ASP A 64 15.19 2.19 -2.42
N ARG A 65 15.06 3.38 -1.81
CA ARG A 65 15.14 3.60 -0.38
C ARG A 65 13.77 3.66 0.30
N LEU A 66 12.70 3.34 -0.43
CA LEU A 66 11.30 3.49 -0.01
C LEU A 66 10.91 4.92 0.37
N GLU A 67 11.66 5.89 -0.15
CA GLU A 67 11.29 7.29 -0.04
C GLU A 67 10.20 7.58 -1.07
N VAL A 68 9.11 8.19 -0.60
CA VAL A 68 7.96 8.53 -1.42
C VAL A 68 8.13 9.93 -1.98
N PHE A 69 7.88 10.09 -3.28
CA PHE A 69 7.91 11.36 -4.00
C PHE A 69 6.60 11.57 -4.74
N LEU A 70 6.25 12.84 -4.96
CA LEU A 70 5.05 13.23 -5.70
C LEU A 70 5.42 14.05 -6.94
N ASP A 71 4.81 13.71 -8.07
CA ASP A 71 4.66 14.63 -9.19
C ASP A 71 3.23 15.14 -9.23
N LEU A 72 3.07 16.41 -9.56
CA LEU A 72 1.76 17.01 -9.78
C LEU A 72 1.70 17.54 -11.21
N ARG A 73 0.72 17.06 -11.97
CA ARG A 73 0.41 17.54 -13.32
C ARG A 73 -0.94 18.24 -13.34
N LYS A 74 -1.04 19.36 -14.06
CA LYS A 74 -2.27 20.10 -14.34
C LYS A 74 -2.43 20.26 -15.85
N ASN A 75 -3.54 19.83 -16.41
CA ASN A 75 -3.82 19.90 -17.85
C ASN A 75 -2.65 19.38 -18.71
N ARG A 76 -2.08 18.23 -18.31
CA ARG A 76 -0.89 17.57 -18.90
C ARG A 76 0.46 18.26 -18.67
N GLN A 77 0.48 19.48 -18.14
CA GLN A 77 1.72 20.16 -17.78
C GLN A 77 2.19 19.74 -16.39
N LEU A 78 3.46 19.36 -16.27
CA LEU A 78 4.11 19.11 -14.98
C LEU A 78 4.29 20.44 -14.23
N ILE A 79 3.68 20.56 -13.06
CA ILE A 79 3.73 21.78 -12.25
C ILE A 79 4.60 21.62 -11.00
N GLN A 80 4.73 20.40 -10.48
CA GLN A 80 5.69 20.06 -9.43
C GLN A 80 6.24 18.66 -9.71
N GLU A 81 7.54 18.48 -9.46
CA GLU A 81 8.26 17.25 -9.78
C GLU A 81 9.08 16.79 -8.58
N ASN A 82 9.10 15.47 -8.35
CA ASN A 82 9.92 14.80 -7.34
C ASN A 82 9.82 15.45 -5.96
N VAL A 83 8.61 15.83 -5.56
CA VAL A 83 8.40 16.48 -4.27
C VAL A 83 8.51 15.42 -3.17
N PRO A 84 9.50 15.47 -2.25
CA PRO A 84 9.67 14.44 -1.25
C PRO A 84 8.54 14.49 -0.22
N VAL A 85 8.02 13.32 0.12
CA VAL A 85 7.05 13.11 1.19
C VAL A 85 7.81 12.64 2.42
N LEU A 86 7.96 13.53 3.39
CA LEU A 86 8.70 13.22 4.60
C LEU A 86 7.84 12.32 5.51
N ASN A 87 8.48 11.36 6.17
CA ASN A 87 7.86 10.62 7.26
C ASN A 87 7.55 11.62 8.38
N GLY A 88 6.29 11.70 8.83
CA GLY A 88 5.90 12.57 9.96
C GLY A 88 6.62 12.24 11.28
N ALA A 89 7.31 11.09 11.33
CA ALA A 89 8.33 10.83 12.33
C ALA A 89 9.68 11.28 11.78
N ALA A 90 10.10 12.49 12.14
CA ALA A 90 11.49 12.92 11.99
C ALA A 90 12.43 11.80 12.47
N SER A 91 13.38 11.42 11.62
CA SER A 91 14.67 10.84 11.98
C SER A 91 14.69 10.04 13.30
N ARG A 92 14.25 8.79 13.25
CA ARG A 92 15.00 7.75 13.96
C ARG A 92 15.78 6.99 12.90
N LYS A 93 17.04 7.39 12.73
CA LYS A 93 18.09 6.41 12.46
C LYS A 93 17.96 5.32 13.53
N SER A 94 17.18 4.27 13.28
CA SER A 94 17.67 2.96 13.68
C SER A 94 18.61 2.58 12.56
N SER A 95 19.90 2.50 12.85
CA SER A 95 20.90 1.82 12.01
C SER A 95 20.67 0.30 12.05
N ASP A 96 19.41 -0.10 12.09
CA ASP A 96 18.88 -1.44 12.12
C ASP A 96 17.70 -1.36 11.16
N THR A 97 17.98 -1.66 9.89
CA THR A 97 16.97 -1.75 8.85
C THR A 97 16.05 -2.86 9.31
N SER A 98 14.88 -2.51 9.86
CA SER A 98 13.86 -3.49 10.26
C SER A 98 13.70 -4.49 9.13
N TYR A 99 13.82 -5.80 9.40
CA TYR A 99 13.68 -6.83 8.38
C TYR A 99 12.38 -6.66 7.58
N LYS A 100 11.32 -6.09 8.18
CA LYS A 100 10.10 -5.66 7.49
C LYS A 100 10.37 -4.70 6.33
N LEU A 101 11.21 -3.69 6.52
CA LEU A 101 11.59 -2.73 5.49
C LEU A 101 12.41 -3.39 4.37
N SER A 102 13.30 -4.31 4.75
CA SER A 102 14.09 -5.09 3.80
C SER A 102 13.21 -6.02 2.96
N GLY A 103 12.26 -6.73 3.59
CA GLY A 103 11.27 -7.56 2.91
C GLY A 103 10.38 -6.77 1.97
N LEU A 104 9.94 -5.56 2.37
CA LEU A 104 9.20 -4.65 1.50
C LEU A 104 10.00 -4.22 0.26
N ASN A 105 11.30 -3.93 0.43
CA ASN A 105 12.18 -3.61 -0.70
C ASN A 105 12.31 -4.78 -1.67
N LYS A 106 12.55 -5.98 -1.16
CA LYS A 106 12.67 -7.18 -1.98
C LYS A 106 11.36 -7.54 -2.67
N LEU A 107 10.22 -7.39 -2.00
CA LEU A 107 8.89 -7.54 -2.59
C LEU A 107 8.68 -6.56 -3.75
N LYS A 108 9.07 -5.30 -3.57
CA LYS A 108 9.03 -4.26 -4.61
C LYS A 108 9.88 -4.63 -5.82
N GLU A 109 11.03 -5.26 -5.60
CA GLU A 109 11.94 -5.77 -6.63
C GLU A 109 11.52 -7.13 -7.21
N PHE A 110 10.37 -7.69 -6.80
CA PHE A 110 9.91 -9.04 -7.15
C PHE A 110 10.88 -10.18 -6.76
N LYS A 111 11.74 -9.95 -5.76
CA LYS A 111 12.58 -10.97 -5.13
C LYS A 111 11.77 -11.67 -4.04
N LEU A 112 10.81 -12.48 -4.46
CA LEU A 112 9.74 -12.99 -3.60
C LEU A 112 10.29 -13.90 -2.48
N GLU A 113 11.21 -14.80 -2.80
CA GLU A 113 11.82 -15.72 -1.84
C GLU A 113 12.65 -14.97 -0.80
N GLU A 114 13.48 -14.02 -1.23
CA GLU A 114 14.26 -13.20 -0.30
C GLU A 114 13.37 -12.31 0.57
N ALA A 115 12.21 -11.87 0.04
CA ALA A 115 11.23 -11.10 0.79
C ALA A 115 10.55 -11.95 1.88
N LEU A 116 10.25 -13.23 1.59
CA LEU A 116 9.76 -14.18 2.59
C LEU A 116 10.75 -14.32 3.75
N GLU A 117 12.03 -14.57 3.45
CA GLU A 117 13.07 -14.71 4.47
C GLU A 117 13.13 -13.48 5.40
N ASP A 118 13.08 -12.28 4.82
CA ASP A 118 13.09 -11.05 5.60
C ASP A 118 11.80 -10.84 6.40
N PHE A 119 10.63 -11.21 5.85
CA PHE A 119 9.39 -11.13 6.62
C PHE A 119 9.34 -12.15 7.75
N GLU A 120 9.89 -13.34 7.58
CA GLU A 120 10.04 -14.34 8.63
C GLU A 120 10.97 -13.83 9.75
N LEU A 121 12.13 -13.26 9.38
CA LEU A 121 13.03 -12.62 10.35
C LEU A 121 12.38 -11.41 11.04
N ALA A 122 11.46 -10.72 10.37
CA ALA A 122 10.69 -9.64 10.97
C ALA A 122 9.68 -10.17 11.99
N LEU A 123 8.98 -11.26 11.69
CA LEU A 123 8.07 -11.93 12.62
C LEU A 123 8.78 -12.48 13.86
N ASP A 124 10.03 -12.94 13.74
CA ASP A 124 10.84 -13.35 14.90
C ASP A 124 11.05 -12.21 15.91
N LYS A 125 10.97 -10.95 15.47
CA LYS A 125 11.13 -9.76 16.32
C LYS A 125 9.79 -9.17 16.75
N THR A 126 8.82 -9.16 15.84
CA THR A 126 7.50 -8.55 16.04
C THR A 126 6.43 -9.52 15.53
N PRO A 127 6.14 -10.61 16.28
CA PRO A 127 5.21 -11.66 15.85
C PRO A 127 3.74 -11.21 15.87
N ASP A 128 3.45 -10.03 16.40
CA ASP A 128 2.10 -9.46 16.54
C ASP A 128 1.85 -8.29 15.57
N ASP A 129 2.74 -8.05 14.60
CA ASP A 129 2.57 -7.01 13.59
C ASP A 129 1.65 -7.49 12.45
N PRO A 130 0.38 -7.04 12.39
CA PRO A 130 -0.58 -7.50 11.36
C PRO A 130 -0.16 -7.14 9.94
N GLU A 131 0.67 -6.10 9.76
CA GLU A 131 1.08 -5.66 8.43
C GLU A 131 2.12 -6.61 7.82
N ILE A 132 2.97 -7.26 8.63
CA ILE A 132 3.92 -8.26 8.12
C ILE A 132 3.16 -9.46 7.54
N TYR A 133 2.12 -9.93 8.25
CA TYR A 133 1.25 -11.00 7.75
C TYR A 133 0.50 -10.60 6.47
N PHE A 134 0.06 -9.35 6.35
CA PHE A 134 -0.54 -8.87 5.11
C PHE A 134 0.47 -8.92 3.94
N HIS A 135 1.71 -8.50 4.14
CA HIS A 135 2.73 -8.58 3.09
C HIS A 135 3.13 -10.02 2.77
N LEU A 136 3.20 -10.92 3.75
CA LEU A 136 3.35 -12.36 3.50
C LEU A 136 2.22 -12.90 2.63
N ALA A 137 0.96 -12.51 2.88
CA ALA A 137 -0.16 -12.89 2.03
C ALA A 137 0.01 -12.40 0.58
N CYS A 138 0.49 -11.17 0.39
CA CYS A 138 0.81 -10.65 -0.94
C CYS A 138 1.90 -11.50 -1.62
N VAL A 139 2.98 -11.83 -0.91
CA VAL A 139 4.08 -12.64 -1.47
C VAL A 139 3.57 -14.04 -1.85
N TYR A 140 2.84 -14.72 -0.96
CA TYR A 140 2.29 -16.04 -1.24
C TYR A 140 1.23 -16.03 -2.34
N SER A 141 0.47 -14.96 -2.48
CA SER A 141 -0.46 -14.79 -3.60
C SER A 141 0.28 -14.69 -4.94
N VAL A 142 1.35 -13.90 -5.01
CA VAL A 142 2.18 -13.79 -6.23
C VAL A 142 2.91 -15.10 -6.54
N LEU A 143 3.31 -15.85 -5.51
CA LEU A 143 3.90 -17.19 -5.64
C LEU A 143 2.87 -18.30 -5.89
N GLU A 144 1.59 -17.98 -6.05
CA GLU A 144 0.50 -18.94 -6.26
C GLU A 144 0.42 -20.04 -5.18
N GLN A 145 0.67 -19.67 -3.91
CA GLN A 145 0.57 -20.54 -2.74
C GLN A 145 -0.67 -20.18 -1.91
N PRO A 146 -1.88 -20.61 -2.31
CA PRO A 146 -3.12 -20.03 -1.79
C PRO A 146 -3.34 -20.36 -0.31
N LEU A 147 -2.99 -21.57 0.13
CA LEU A 147 -3.11 -21.97 1.54
C LEU A 147 -2.36 -21.00 2.47
N LYS A 148 -1.06 -20.78 2.23
CA LYS A 148 -0.24 -19.87 3.03
C LYS A 148 -0.72 -18.42 2.93
N GLY A 149 -1.19 -18.01 1.74
CA GLY A 149 -1.77 -16.70 1.52
C GLY A 149 -3.01 -16.45 2.40
N PHE A 150 -3.96 -17.40 2.40
CA PHE A 150 -5.15 -17.32 3.24
C PHE A 150 -4.84 -17.37 4.73
N GLU A 151 -3.91 -18.23 5.15
CA GLU A 151 -3.48 -18.30 6.55
C GLU A 151 -2.85 -16.99 7.03
N SER A 152 -2.04 -16.36 6.16
CA SER A 152 -1.43 -15.06 6.43
C SER A 152 -2.47 -13.95 6.53
N LEU A 153 -3.48 -13.92 5.64
CA LEU A 153 -4.59 -12.97 5.73
C LEU A 153 -5.40 -13.15 7.02
N ARG A 154 -5.71 -14.40 7.39
CA ARG A 154 -6.42 -14.72 8.64
C ARG A 154 -5.66 -14.16 9.84
N GLU A 155 -4.35 -14.35 9.86
CA GLU A 155 -3.51 -13.89 10.96
C GLU A 155 -3.39 -12.37 11.03
N ALA A 156 -3.22 -11.71 9.89
CA ALA A 156 -3.26 -10.25 9.80
C ALA A 156 -4.55 -9.68 10.41
N ILE A 157 -5.70 -10.26 10.07
CA ILE A 157 -7.01 -9.83 10.58
C ILE A 157 -7.15 -10.13 12.07
N ARG A 158 -6.74 -11.32 12.52
CA ARG A 158 -6.75 -11.71 13.94
C ARG A 158 -5.96 -10.74 14.81
N LEU A 159 -4.84 -10.24 14.29
CA LEU A 159 -3.95 -9.26 14.93
C LEU A 159 -4.40 -7.80 14.75
N GLY A 160 -5.54 -7.56 14.10
CA GLY A 160 -6.15 -6.24 14.03
C GLY A 160 -5.68 -5.40 12.84
N LEU A 161 -5.44 -6.02 11.68
CA LEU A 161 -5.24 -5.31 10.41
C LEU A 161 -6.34 -4.25 10.24
N ARG A 162 -5.92 -2.98 10.25
CA ARG A 162 -6.84 -1.84 10.29
C ARG A 162 -7.67 -1.68 9.03
N ASN A 163 -7.10 -2.02 7.88
CA ASN A 163 -7.72 -1.77 6.58
C ASN A 163 -7.96 -3.09 5.83
N GLN A 164 -9.10 -3.71 6.10
CA GLN A 164 -9.45 -5.01 5.49
C GLN A 164 -9.91 -4.86 4.03
N ASP A 165 -10.32 -3.65 3.62
CA ASP A 165 -10.68 -3.34 2.23
C ASP A 165 -9.54 -3.67 1.25
N GLU A 166 -8.28 -3.54 1.71
CA GLU A 166 -7.08 -3.91 0.96
C GLU A 166 -7.11 -5.36 0.44
N ILE A 167 -7.71 -6.27 1.20
CA ILE A 167 -7.80 -7.68 0.82
C ILE A 167 -8.61 -7.83 -0.47
N LEU A 168 -9.60 -6.96 -0.65
CA LEU A 168 -10.50 -6.95 -1.80
C LEU A 168 -9.90 -6.21 -3.01
N THR A 169 -8.98 -5.27 -2.81
CA THR A 169 -8.52 -4.36 -3.87
C THR A 169 -7.04 -4.49 -4.25
N HIS A 170 -6.17 -4.91 -3.33
CA HIS A 170 -4.72 -4.87 -3.53
C HIS A 170 -4.27 -5.81 -4.65
N GLU A 171 -3.52 -5.31 -5.63
CA GLU A 171 -3.19 -6.03 -6.88
C GLU A 171 -2.46 -7.36 -6.65
N MET A 172 -1.51 -7.41 -5.71
CA MET A 172 -0.75 -8.63 -5.42
C MET A 172 -1.62 -9.77 -4.85
N LEU A 173 -2.81 -9.46 -4.33
CA LEU A 173 -3.78 -10.45 -3.83
C LEU A 173 -4.74 -10.95 -4.92
N ALA A 174 -4.53 -10.57 -6.19
CA ALA A 174 -5.42 -10.95 -7.30
C ALA A 174 -5.57 -12.47 -7.45
N PHE A 175 -4.48 -13.24 -7.30
CA PHE A 175 -4.53 -14.69 -7.38
C PHE A 175 -5.41 -15.29 -6.27
N LEU A 176 -5.25 -14.86 -5.02
CA LEU A 176 -6.13 -15.29 -3.94
C LEU A 176 -7.59 -14.93 -4.21
N ARG A 177 -7.87 -13.74 -4.74
CA ARG A 177 -9.25 -13.28 -5.00
C ARG A 177 -9.99 -14.07 -6.07
N ILE A 178 -9.28 -14.60 -7.06
CA ILE A 178 -9.90 -15.44 -8.11
C ILE A 178 -10.01 -16.92 -7.69
N HIS A 179 -9.40 -17.30 -6.56
CA HIS A 179 -9.47 -18.65 -6.05
C HIS A 179 -10.90 -18.97 -5.55
N PRO A 180 -11.49 -20.14 -5.88
CA PRO A 180 -12.87 -20.48 -5.47
C PRO A 180 -13.14 -20.37 -3.97
N GLU A 181 -12.14 -20.70 -3.15
CA GLU A 181 -12.24 -20.63 -1.68
C GLU A 181 -12.27 -19.20 -1.13
N PHE A 182 -11.95 -18.18 -1.93
CA PHE A 182 -11.93 -16.79 -1.47
C PHE A 182 -13.29 -16.33 -0.98
N GLU A 183 -14.37 -16.68 -1.68
CA GLU A 183 -15.73 -16.31 -1.30
C GLU A 183 -16.14 -16.93 0.03
N ILE A 184 -15.75 -18.19 0.28
CA ILE A 184 -16.01 -18.88 1.55
C ILE A 184 -15.19 -18.23 2.67
N PHE A 185 -13.92 -17.94 2.40
CA PHE A 185 -13.03 -17.27 3.33
C PHE A 185 -13.61 -15.92 3.79
N ILE A 186 -14.02 -15.04 2.86
CA ILE A 186 -14.60 -13.73 3.23
C ILE A 186 -15.96 -13.88 3.94
N ASN A 187 -16.84 -14.79 3.48
CA ASN A 187 -18.16 -15.00 4.07
C ASN A 187 -18.09 -15.56 5.50
N SER A 188 -17.00 -16.24 5.83
CA SER A 188 -16.70 -16.71 7.19
C SER A 188 -16.15 -15.62 8.12
N GLY A 189 -16.01 -14.37 7.63
CA GLY A 189 -15.28 -13.32 8.34
C GLY A 189 -13.78 -13.63 8.43
N TYR A 190 -13.22 -14.22 7.36
CA TYR A 190 -11.80 -14.55 7.22
C TYR A 190 -11.29 -15.63 8.20
N THR A 191 -12.15 -16.56 8.62
CA THR A 191 -11.82 -17.58 9.62
C THR A 191 -11.71 -19.00 9.06
N HIS A 192 -12.50 -19.33 8.04
CA HIS A 192 -12.60 -20.66 7.47
C HIS A 192 -11.71 -20.81 6.22
N ILE A 193 -10.89 -21.87 6.19
CA ILE A 193 -10.02 -22.24 5.08
C ILE A 193 -10.15 -23.75 4.86
N ASP A 194 -10.60 -24.18 3.69
CA ASP A 194 -10.64 -25.60 3.32
C ASP A 194 -9.33 -26.01 2.64
N ALA A 195 -8.38 -26.47 3.46
CA ALA A 195 -7.06 -26.90 2.97
C ALA A 195 -7.10 -28.06 1.97
N SER A 196 -8.22 -28.80 1.85
CA SER A 196 -8.34 -29.90 0.89
C SER A 196 -8.56 -29.42 -0.56
N LYS A 197 -8.82 -28.13 -0.76
CA LYS A 197 -9.11 -27.51 -2.05
C LYS A 197 -8.06 -26.47 -2.47
N LEU A 198 -6.92 -26.43 -1.79
CA LEU A 198 -5.86 -25.42 -1.91
C LEU A 198 -4.52 -26.03 -2.31
#